data_AF-A0A497RPS1-F1
#
_entry.id   AF-A0A497RPS1-F1
#
_cell.length_a   1.000
_cell.length_b   1.000
_cell.length_c   1.000
_cell.angle_alpha   90.00
_cell.angle_beta   90.00
_cell.angle_gamma   90.00
#
_symmetry.space_group_name_H-M   'P 1'
#
loop_
_entity.id
_entity.type
_entity.pdbx_description
1 polymer ?
#
loop_
_entity_poly.entity_id
_entity_poly.type
_entity_poly.pdbx_seq_one_letter_code
_entity_poly.pdbx_strand_id
1 'polypeptide(L)'
;TVLQEIANDIRTEQNLFRRMRSETTSQTMFILFALLIGAPLLFAASLQFVTIFSTIFSETGISTGPSALTQHTGIISIQELPISPDFFWKYAMITLGVSGLFGALLIGLIRTGKLSAGVPLIIILIPLAIIIFVVLEKLLGSFFVGMMGF
;
A
#
# COMPACT_ATOMS: atom_id res chain seq x y z
N THR A 1 -8.99 -44.65 -35.04
CA THR A 1 -8.97 -44.57 -33.57
C THR A 1 -7.87 -43.65 -33.06
N VAL A 2 -6.62 -43.81 -33.51
CA VAL A 2 -5.48 -42.95 -33.07
C VAL A 2 -5.71 -41.43 -33.27
N LEU A 3 -6.28 -41.02 -34.40
CA LEU A 3 -6.60 -39.60 -34.66
C LEU A 3 -7.66 -39.03 -33.72
N GLN A 4 -8.61 -39.85 -33.27
CA GLN A 4 -9.65 -39.43 -32.32
C GLN A 4 -9.04 -39.19 -30.93
N GLU A 5 -8.09 -40.02 -30.56
CA GLU A 5 -7.36 -39.95 -29.30
C GLU A 5 -6.45 -38.71 -29.28
N ILE A 6 -5.68 -38.47 -30.36
CA ILE A 6 -4.91 -37.25 -30.56
C ILE A 6 -5.81 -36.00 -30.51
N ALA A 7 -6.98 -36.04 -31.15
CA ALA A 7 -7.93 -34.93 -31.12
C ALA A 7 -8.48 -34.66 -29.71
N ASN A 8 -8.70 -35.71 -28.91
CA ASN A 8 -9.14 -35.59 -27.52
C ASN A 8 -8.01 -35.08 -26.61
N ASP A 9 -6.77 -35.52 -26.83
CA ASP A 9 -5.60 -35.02 -26.10
C ASP A 9 -5.37 -33.54 -26.36
N ILE A 10 -5.41 -33.10 -27.62
CA ILE A 10 -5.29 -31.68 -27.99
C ILE A 10 -6.38 -30.84 -27.30
N ARG A 11 -7.63 -31.33 -27.25
CA ARG A 11 -8.73 -30.64 -26.56
C ARG A 11 -8.49 -30.56 -25.05
N THR A 12 -7.98 -31.62 -24.45
CA THR A 12 -7.69 -31.68 -23.01
C THR A 12 -6.57 -30.72 -22.65
N GLU A 13 -5.50 -30.71 -23.44
CA GLU A 13 -4.38 -29.80 -23.29
C GLU A 13 -4.81 -28.32 -23.43
N GLN A 14 -5.61 -28.00 -24.45
CA GLN A 14 -6.16 -26.65 -24.63
C GLN A 14 -7.01 -26.21 -23.44
N ASN A 15 -7.84 -27.10 -22.90
CA ASN A 15 -8.62 -26.81 -21.69
C ASN A 15 -7.73 -26.59 -20.47
N LEU A 16 -6.64 -27.33 -20.35
CA LEU A 16 -5.67 -27.18 -19.27
C LEU A 16 -4.95 -25.82 -19.37
N PHE A 17 -4.46 -25.43 -20.54
CA PHE A 17 -3.89 -24.09 -20.77
C PHE A 17 -4.88 -22.97 -20.48
N ARG A 18 -6.15 -23.14 -20.86
CA ARG A 18 -7.20 -22.16 -20.59
C ARG A 18 -7.44 -22.00 -19.09
N ARG A 19 -7.44 -23.09 -18.33
CA ARG A 19 -7.54 -23.09 -16.87
C ARG A 19 -6.34 -22.41 -16.24
N MET A 20 -5.11 -22.79 -16.62
CA MET A 20 -3.88 -22.17 -16.09
C MET A 20 -3.84 -20.66 -16.35
N ARG A 21 -4.26 -20.21 -17.53
CA ARG A 21 -4.36 -18.78 -17.85
C ARG A 21 -5.40 -18.07 -16.99
N SER A 22 -6.53 -18.72 -16.70
CA SER A 22 -7.57 -18.16 -15.83
C SER A 22 -7.06 -18.00 -14.39
N GLU A 23 -6.41 -19.04 -13.85
CA GLU A 23 -5.85 -19.04 -12.50
C GLU A 23 -4.77 -17.95 -12.33
N THR A 24 -3.82 -17.87 -13.27
CA THR A 24 -2.76 -16.85 -13.23
C THR A 24 -3.31 -15.43 -13.40
N THR A 25 -4.38 -15.26 -14.18
CA THR A 25 -5.08 -13.97 -14.31
C THR A 25 -5.76 -13.57 -12.99
N SER A 26 -6.41 -14.49 -12.30
CA SER A 26 -7.02 -14.24 -10.98
C SER A 26 -5.98 -13.75 -9.96
N GLN A 27 -4.84 -14.46 -9.85
CA GLN A 27 -3.73 -14.07 -8.98
C GLN A 27 -3.17 -12.68 -9.32
N THR A 28 -3.01 -12.40 -10.61
CA THR A 28 -2.55 -11.09 -11.10
C THR A 28 -3.50 -9.97 -10.66
N MET A 29 -4.82 -10.20 -10.75
CA MET A 29 -5.83 -9.21 -10.35
C MET A 29 -5.82 -8.98 -8.83
N PHE A 30 -5.59 -10.03 -8.03
CA PHE A 30 -5.47 -9.89 -6.57
C PHE A 30 -4.26 -9.02 -6.18
N ILE A 31 -3.10 -9.26 -6.81
CA ILE A 31 -1.89 -8.45 -6.57
C ILE A 31 -2.15 -7.00 -6.97
N LEU A 32 -2.77 -6.78 -8.12
CA LEU A 32 -3.10 -5.44 -8.61
C LEU A 32 -4.04 -4.72 -7.64
N PHE A 33 -5.09 -5.40 -7.16
CA PHE A 33 -6.02 -4.84 -6.17
C PHE A 33 -5.32 -4.49 -4.84
N ALA A 34 -4.49 -5.40 -4.33
CA ALA A 34 -3.74 -5.17 -3.08
C ALA A 34 -2.79 -3.97 -3.20
N LEU A 35 -2.17 -3.77 -4.36
CA LEU A 35 -1.26 -2.65 -4.62
C LEU A 35 -1.97 -1.32 -4.88
N LEU A 36 -3.07 -1.32 -5.64
CA LEU A 36 -3.77 -0.08 -5.98
C LEU A 36 -4.66 0.40 -4.85
N ILE A 37 -5.29 -0.52 -4.11
CA ILE A 37 -6.31 -0.17 -3.12
C ILE A 37 -5.78 -0.49 -1.72
N GLY A 38 -5.36 -1.73 -1.48
CA GLY A 38 -4.97 -2.20 -0.14
C GLY A 38 -3.85 -1.38 0.50
N ALA A 39 -2.70 -1.28 -0.17
CA ALA A 39 -1.54 -0.57 0.35
C ALA A 39 -1.78 0.95 0.52
N PRO A 40 -2.27 1.68 -0.50
CA PRO A 40 -2.62 3.09 -0.34
C PRO A 40 -3.61 3.37 0.78
N LEU A 41 -4.65 2.53 0.94
CA LEU A 41 -5.64 2.68 2.00
C LEU A 41 -5.02 2.48 3.39
N LEU A 42 -4.19 1.44 3.56
CA LEU A 42 -3.49 1.19 4.82
C LEU A 42 -2.54 2.33 5.18
N PHE A 43 -1.77 2.84 4.21
CA PHE A 43 -0.88 3.97 4.46
C PHE A 43 -1.63 5.26 4.78
N ALA A 44 -2.75 5.54 4.09
CA ALA A 44 -3.58 6.72 4.38
C ALA A 44 -4.18 6.66 5.79
N ALA A 45 -4.69 5.50 6.20
CA ALA A 45 -5.19 5.30 7.57
C ALA A 45 -4.08 5.44 8.61
N SER A 46 -2.89 4.89 8.35
CA SER A 46 -1.73 5.02 9.24
C SER A 46 -1.25 6.46 9.36
N LEU A 47 -1.28 7.24 8.28
CA LEU A 47 -0.93 8.67 8.32
C LEU A 47 -1.90 9.46 9.19
N GLN A 48 -3.20 9.16 9.11
CA GLN A 48 -4.20 9.81 9.95
C GLN A 48 -3.96 9.48 11.44
N PHE A 49 -3.61 8.24 11.74
CA PHE A 49 -3.23 7.83 13.10
C PHE A 49 -2.03 8.62 13.61
N VAL A 50 -0.94 8.70 12.84
CA VAL A 50 0.26 9.49 13.22
C VAL A 50 -0.10 10.97 13.43
N THR A 51 -0.96 11.53 12.59
CA THR A 51 -1.41 12.92 12.70
C THR A 51 -2.19 13.17 13.99
N ILE A 52 -3.18 12.33 14.29
CA ILE A 52 -3.99 12.47 15.51
C ILE A 52 -3.12 12.35 16.77
N PHE A 53 -2.24 11.35 16.82
CA PHE A 53 -1.34 11.18 17.97
C PHE A 53 -0.37 12.36 18.10
N SER A 54 0.20 12.84 17.00
CA SER A 54 1.06 14.03 17.02
C SER A 54 0.32 15.26 17.57
N THR A 55 -0.95 15.46 17.20
CA THR A 55 -1.76 16.58 17.71
C THR A 55 -2.01 16.41 19.21
N ILE A 56 -2.41 15.22 19.67
CA ILE A 56 -2.65 14.95 21.10
C ILE A 56 -1.37 15.23 21.93
N PHE A 57 -0.21 14.76 21.48
CA PHE A 57 1.04 15.02 22.20
C PHE A 57 1.42 16.50 22.22
N SER A 58 1.16 17.23 21.14
CA SER A 58 1.41 18.68 21.08
C SER A 58 0.50 19.49 22.01
N GLU A 59 -0.77 19.08 22.17
CA GLU A 59 -1.73 19.73 23.07
C GLU A 59 -1.44 19.42 24.55
N THR A 60 -0.86 18.25 24.86
CA THR A 60 -0.46 17.89 26.23
C THR A 60 0.82 18.57 26.74
N GLY A 61 1.48 19.40 25.92
CA GLY A 61 2.45 20.39 26.39
C GLY A 61 3.62 19.85 27.21
N ILE A 62 4.49 19.05 26.61
CA ILE A 62 5.91 19.05 27.03
C ILE A 62 6.57 20.16 26.21
N SER A 63 6.38 21.40 26.64
CA SER A 63 7.06 22.55 26.05
C SER A 63 8.56 22.40 26.23
N THR A 64 9.28 22.31 25.12
CA THR A 64 10.73 22.42 25.02
C THR A 64 11.19 23.83 25.42
N GLY A 65 11.32 24.05 26.73
CA GLY A 65 12.01 25.20 27.30
C GLY A 65 13.16 24.73 28.20
N PRO A 66 14.31 25.44 28.28
CA PRO A 66 15.43 25.11 29.18
C PRO A 66 15.11 25.20 30.68
N SER A 67 13.85 25.21 31.07
CA SER A 67 13.37 25.41 32.44
C SER A 67 12.52 24.23 32.95
N ALA A 68 12.49 23.10 32.25
CA ALA A 68 11.68 21.93 32.62
C ALA A 68 12.40 20.95 33.58
N LEU A 69 13.26 21.42 34.49
CA LEU A 69 13.99 20.55 35.42
C LEU A 69 13.29 20.33 36.77
N THR A 70 12.06 20.82 37.02
CA THR A 70 11.50 20.81 38.38
C THR A 70 10.05 20.37 38.56
N GLN A 71 9.40 19.74 37.57
CA GLN A 71 8.09 19.09 37.81
C GLN A 71 8.03 17.67 37.26
N HIS A 72 8.82 16.80 37.89
CA HIS A 72 8.54 15.36 37.89
C HIS A 72 7.50 15.08 38.98
N THR A 73 6.23 14.99 38.60
CA THR A 73 5.18 14.37 39.42
C THR A 73 4.34 13.41 38.58
N GLY A 74 5.01 12.64 37.72
CA GLY A 74 4.42 11.54 36.98
C GLY A 74 5.53 10.59 36.52
N ILE A 75 5.43 9.32 36.89
CA ILE A 75 6.37 8.22 36.58
C ILE A 75 6.40 7.87 35.07
N ILE A 76 5.67 8.62 34.24
CA ILE A 76 5.53 8.36 32.81
C ILE A 76 6.34 9.43 32.07
N SER A 77 7.58 9.08 31.70
CA SER A 77 8.33 9.84 30.70
C SER A 77 7.63 9.62 29.36
N ILE A 78 6.72 10.53 29.01
CA ILE A 78 6.14 10.58 27.67
C ILE A 78 7.21 11.16 26.78
N GLN A 79 7.97 10.29 26.12
CA GLN A 79 8.94 10.69 25.12
C GLN A 79 8.17 11.20 23.89
N GLU A 80 8.52 12.38 23.39
CA GLU A 80 7.96 12.94 22.15
C GLU A 80 7.97 11.88 21.05
N LEU A 81 6.87 11.75 20.32
CA LEU A 81 6.84 10.85 19.16
C LEU A 81 7.93 11.31 18.18
N PRO A 82 8.95 10.50 17.88
CA PRO A 82 10.02 10.92 16.97
C PRO A 82 9.54 10.97 15.50
N ILE A 83 8.27 10.64 15.24
CA ILE A 83 7.70 10.47 13.90
C ILE A 83 6.77 11.63 13.62
N SER A 84 7.26 12.58 12.82
CA SER A 84 6.44 13.64 12.24
C SER A 84 5.52 13.09 11.14
N PRO A 85 4.27 13.58 11.01
CA PRO A 85 3.38 13.22 9.91
C PRO A 85 4.01 13.41 8.51
N ASP A 86 4.82 14.47 8.33
CA ASP A 86 5.51 14.73 7.05
C ASP A 86 6.57 13.67 6.74
N PHE A 87 7.27 13.17 7.76
CA PHE A 87 8.20 12.07 7.60
C PHE A 87 7.48 10.78 7.19
N PHE A 88 6.34 10.49 7.82
CA PHE A 88 5.53 9.32 7.48
C PHE A 88 4.97 9.41 6.05
N TRP A 89 4.54 10.59 5.61
CA TRP A 89 4.06 10.80 4.24
C TRP A 89 5.15 10.49 3.21
N LYS A 90 6.37 11.00 3.42
CA LYS A 90 7.54 10.69 2.55
C LYS A 90 7.89 9.20 2.57
N TYR A 91 7.83 8.59 3.75
CA TYR A 91 8.04 7.15 3.91
C TYR A 91 7.01 6.32 3.12
N ALA A 92 5.72 6.68 3.20
CA ALA A 92 4.65 6.02 2.45
C ALA A 92 4.87 6.17 0.94
N MET A 93 5.26 7.35 0.46
CA MET A 93 5.55 7.61 -0.95
C MET A 93 6.66 6.70 -1.51
N ILE A 94 7.78 6.59 -0.76
CA ILE A 94 8.91 5.73 -1.15
C ILE A 94 8.50 4.25 -1.09
N THR A 95 7.81 3.84 -0.02
CA THR A 95 7.39 2.45 0.17
C THR A 95 6.40 2.01 -0.90
N LEU A 96 5.47 2.88 -1.31
CA LEU A 96 4.57 2.64 -2.44
C LEU A 96 5.33 2.55 -3.76
N GLY A 97 6.35 3.38 -3.98
CA GLY A 97 7.20 3.29 -5.17
C GLY A 97 7.93 1.94 -5.26
N VAL A 98 8.57 1.51 -4.16
CA VAL A 98 9.27 0.22 -4.08
C VAL A 98 8.29 -0.95 -4.23
N SER A 99 7.15 -0.88 -3.55
CA SER A 99 6.11 -1.92 -3.63
C SER A 99 5.51 -2.00 -5.04
N GLY A 100 5.26 -0.86 -5.69
CA GLY A 100 4.78 -0.78 -7.06
C GLY A 100 5.78 -1.37 -8.07
N LEU A 101 7.08 -1.14 -7.86
CA LEU A 101 8.14 -1.75 -8.67
C LEU A 101 8.12 -3.28 -8.57
N PHE A 102 8.15 -3.82 -7.35
CA PHE A 102 8.12 -5.28 -7.15
C PHE A 102 6.78 -5.89 -7.57
N GLY A 103 5.69 -5.19 -7.33
CA GLY A 103 4.35 -5.58 -7.74
C GLY A 103 4.20 -5.73 -9.24
N ALA A 104 4.66 -4.74 -10.00
CA ALA A 104 4.66 -4.78 -11.46
C ALA A 104 5.51 -5.92 -12.03
N LEU A 105 6.69 -6.15 -11.43
CA LEU A 105 7.58 -7.24 -11.80
C LEU A 105 6.98 -8.62 -11.49
N LEU A 106 6.34 -8.80 -10.33
CA LEU A 106 5.61 -10.02 -9.98
C LEU A 106 4.44 -10.28 -10.93
N ILE A 107 3.67 -9.26 -11.27
CA ILE A 107 2.57 -9.36 -12.25
C ILE A 107 3.11 -9.82 -13.62
N GLY A 108 4.21 -9.22 -14.09
CA GLY A 108 4.86 -9.62 -15.34
C GLY A 108 5.32 -11.08 -15.31
N LEU A 109 5.96 -11.49 -14.22
CA LEU A 109 6.46 -12.84 -14.02
C LEU A 109 5.33 -13.88 -13.99
N ILE A 110 4.26 -13.63 -13.25
CA ILE A 110 3.13 -14.57 -13.13
C ILE A 110 2.38 -14.72 -14.45
N ARG A 111 2.17 -13.63 -15.19
CA ARG A 111 1.37 -13.65 -16.41
C ARG A 111 2.11 -14.22 -17.62
N THR A 112 3.42 -13.98 -17.73
CA THR A 112 4.19 -14.29 -18.95
C THR A 112 5.44 -15.14 -18.71
N GLY A 113 5.78 -15.44 -17.46
CA GLY A 113 6.99 -16.16 -17.09
C GLY A 113 8.29 -15.34 -17.21
N LYS A 114 8.21 -14.05 -17.60
CA LYS A 114 9.37 -13.18 -17.81
C LYS A 114 9.27 -11.91 -16.98
N LEU A 115 10.35 -11.59 -16.27
CA LEU A 115 10.47 -10.36 -15.47
C LEU A 115 10.38 -9.10 -16.34
N SER A 116 10.93 -9.15 -17.56
CA SER A 116 10.94 -8.01 -18.50
C SER A 116 9.55 -7.57 -18.94
N ALA A 117 8.56 -8.46 -18.91
CA ALA A 117 7.18 -8.13 -19.25
C ALA A 117 6.51 -7.23 -18.19
N GLY A 118 7.04 -7.18 -16.97
CA GLY A 118 6.55 -6.33 -15.89
C GLY A 118 7.08 -4.89 -15.93
N VAL A 119 8.21 -4.65 -16.62
CA VAL A 119 8.85 -3.33 -16.73
C VAL A 119 7.93 -2.23 -17.28
N PRO A 120 7.21 -2.43 -18.41
CA PRO A 120 6.28 -1.40 -18.89
C PRO A 120 5.12 -1.15 -17.92
N LEU A 121 4.77 -2.12 -17.07
CA LEU A 121 3.71 -1.98 -16.08
C LEU A 121 4.13 -1.03 -14.94
N ILE A 122 5.42 -0.97 -14.59
CA ILE A 122 5.96 -0.10 -13.53
C ILE A 122 5.58 1.37 -13.77
N ILE A 123 5.73 1.82 -15.02
CA ILE A 123 5.51 3.21 -15.43
C ILE A 123 4.06 3.64 -15.17
N ILE A 124 3.12 2.70 -15.25
CA ILE A 124 1.69 2.97 -15.02
C ILE A 124 1.31 2.70 -13.56
N LEU A 125 1.81 1.62 -12.97
CA LEU A 125 1.38 1.13 -11.67
C LEU A 125 1.79 2.07 -10.52
N ILE A 126 3.02 2.58 -10.54
CA ILE A 126 3.53 3.47 -9.50
C ILE A 126 2.73 4.79 -9.42
N PRO A 127 2.60 5.59 -10.51
CA PRO A 127 1.86 6.84 -10.43
C PRO A 127 0.39 6.60 -10.11
N LEU A 128 -0.20 5.50 -10.59
CA LEU A 128 -1.58 5.16 -10.26
C LEU A 128 -1.77 4.88 -8.77
N ALA A 129 -0.88 4.10 -8.14
CA ALA A 129 -0.91 3.85 -6.69
C ALA A 129 -0.70 5.14 -5.87
N ILE A 130 0.19 6.04 -6.33
CA ILE A 130 0.42 7.34 -5.70
C ILE A 130 -0.82 8.23 -5.79
N ILE A 131 -1.46 8.32 -6.95
CA ILE A 131 -2.69 9.10 -7.14
C ILE A 131 -3.78 8.59 -6.19
N ILE A 132 -3.95 7.27 -6.11
CA ILE A 132 -4.95 6.67 -5.21
C ILE A 132 -4.62 6.98 -3.75
N PHE A 133 -3.34 6.90 -3.36
CA PHE A 133 -2.91 7.26 -2.00
C PHE A 133 -3.28 8.69 -1.63
N VAL A 134 -2.96 9.67 -2.49
CA VAL A 134 -3.28 11.09 -2.22
C VAL A 134 -4.79 11.33 -2.16
N VAL A 135 -5.57 10.64 -3.01
CA VAL A 135 -7.04 10.73 -2.98
C VAL A 135 -7.59 10.15 -1.67
N LEU A 136 -7.09 8.99 -1.25
CA LEU A 136 -7.53 8.33 -0.01
C LEU A 136 -7.11 9.12 1.23
N GLU A 137 -5.91 9.68 1.26
CA GLU A 137 -5.45 10.59 2.31
C GLU A 137 -6.42 11.75 2.51
N LYS A 138 -6.79 12.45 1.42
CA LYS A 138 -7.74 13.58 1.49
C LYS A 138 -9.14 13.14 1.92
N LEU A 139 -9.61 12.01 1.41
CA LEU A 139 -10.91 11.45 1.80
C LEU A 139 -10.94 11.14 3.29
N LEU A 140 -9.98 10.35 3.78
CA LEU A 140 -9.89 9.99 5.19
C LEU A 140 -9.70 11.23 6.06
N GLY A 141 -8.79 12.15 5.68
CA GLY A 141 -8.61 13.41 6.39
C GLY A 141 -9.92 14.18 6.57
N SER A 142 -10.71 14.31 5.49
CA SER A 142 -12.03 14.95 5.53
C SER A 142 -13.02 14.21 6.45
N PHE A 143 -13.08 12.88 6.38
CA PHE A 143 -13.93 12.07 7.26
C PHE A 143 -13.57 12.23 8.73
N PHE A 144 -12.28 12.24 9.06
CA PHE A 144 -11.81 12.35 10.45
C PHE A 144 -11.94 13.77 10.99
N VAL A 145 -11.71 14.81 10.17
CA VAL A 145 -11.95 16.22 10.55
C VAL A 145 -13.45 16.45 10.79
N GLY A 146 -14.31 15.98 9.87
CA GLY A 146 -15.76 16.08 10.03
C GLY A 146 -16.31 15.33 11.25
N MET A 147 -15.62 14.27 11.71
CA MET A 147 -15.97 13.53 12.93
C MET A 147 -15.42 14.18 14.21
N MET A 148 -14.29 14.89 14.14
CA MET A 148 -13.68 15.60 15.29
C MET A 148 -14.26 17.00 15.54
N GLY A 149 -15.11 17.53 14.65
CA GLY A 149 -15.90 18.73 14.94
C GLY A 149 -15.10 20.04 14.95
N PHE A 150 -14.30 20.27 13.91
CA PHE A 150 -14.00 21.61 13.39
C PHE A 150 -14.57 21.75 11.98
#